data_AF-A0A1U7VNL3-F1
#
_entry.id   AF-A0A1U7VNL3-F1
#
_cell.length_a   1.000
_cell.length_b   1.000
_cell.length_c   1.000
_cell.angle_alpha   90.00
_cell.angle_beta   90.00
_cell.angle_gamma   90.00
#
_symmetry.space_group_name_H-M   'P 1'
#
loop_
_entity.id
_entity.type
_entity.pdbx_description
1 polymer ?
#
loop_
_entity_poly.entity_id
_entity_poly.type
_entity_poly.pdbx_seq_one_letter_code
_entity_poly.pdbx_strand_id
1 'polypeptide(L)'
;MIREIIKFKQDVISYLEALDNNPDIGRDETIGQFIKSNGCSELFLKAYLIPICSSIWSCPLEGVMGFSVYYILSFFRNHHLLQLFGLPQLLTVRWGSHTSINKVKDELEKRGCQIRSGCELNSVSTDEEGLVWFYFWLVSRVHRADYFIIIVDEHISVGKWIGYYLMEIYLMKRPLSLCV
;
A
#
# COMPACT_ATOMS: atom_id res chain seq x y z
N MET A 1 19.74 1.51 22.46
CA MET A 1 19.11 0.58 21.48
C MET A 1 17.90 -0.20 22.03
N ILE A 2 18.02 -1.31 22.79
CA ILE A 2 16.81 -2.10 23.21
C ILE A 2 15.81 -1.25 24.01
N ARG A 3 16.30 -0.47 24.98
CA ARG A 3 15.46 0.48 25.74
C ARG A 3 14.79 1.51 24.84
N GLU A 4 15.47 1.96 23.78
CA GLU A 4 14.91 2.90 22.80
C GLU A 4 13.84 2.24 21.93
N ILE A 5 13.98 0.96 21.55
CA ILE A 5 12.92 0.23 20.83
C ILE A 5 11.65 0.16 21.69
N ILE A 6 11.79 -0.13 22.99
CA ILE A 6 10.66 -0.17 23.92
C ILE A 6 10.02 1.21 24.08
N LYS A 7 10.83 2.27 24.27
CA LYS A 7 10.34 3.65 24.33
C LYS A 7 9.63 4.04 23.04
N PHE A 8 10.24 3.76 21.89
CA PHE A 8 9.70 4.06 20.57
C PHE A 8 8.34 3.40 20.36
N LYS A 9 8.17 2.13 20.76
CA LYS A 9 6.86 1.48 20.73
C LYS A 9 5.80 2.28 21.49
N GLN A 10 6.11 2.75 22.70
CA GLN A 10 5.17 3.53 23.49
C GLN A 10 4.86 4.87 22.84
N ASP A 11 5.89 5.57 22.34
CA ASP A 11 5.76 6.84 21.63
C ASP A 11 4.85 6.68 20.40
N VAL A 12 5.01 5.59 19.64
CA VAL A 12 4.18 5.27 18.47
C VAL A 12 2.72 5.02 18.84
N ILE A 13 2.47 4.24 19.89
CA ILE A 13 1.10 3.97 20.35
C ILE A 13 0.41 5.28 20.75
N SER A 14 1.07 6.08 21.59
CA SER A 14 0.52 7.37 22.04
C SER A 14 0.30 8.34 20.88
N TYR A 15 1.19 8.36 19.88
CA TYR A 15 1.04 9.17 18.68
C TYR A 15 -0.21 8.78 17.88
N LEU A 16 -0.39 7.49 17.61
CA LEU A 16 -1.53 7.01 16.82
C LEU A 16 -2.84 7.16 17.58
N GLU A 17 -2.86 6.93 18.89
CA GLU A 17 -4.04 7.17 19.73
C GLU A 17 -4.45 8.65 19.73
N ALA A 18 -3.49 9.58 19.76
CA ALA A 18 -3.79 11.01 19.71
C ALA A 18 -4.45 11.41 18.38
N LEU A 19 -4.02 10.82 17.27
CA LEU A 19 -4.61 11.05 15.94
C LEU A 19 -5.95 10.34 15.75
N ASP A 20 -6.09 9.10 16.24
CA ASP A 20 -7.32 8.32 16.13
C ASP A 20 -8.47 9.02 16.92
N ASN A 21 -8.14 9.72 18.01
CA ASN A 21 -9.11 10.46 18.83
C ASN A 21 -9.42 11.88 18.33
N ASN A 22 -8.63 12.43 17.40
CA ASN A 22 -8.79 13.81 16.91
C ASN A 22 -8.69 13.85 15.37
N PRO A 23 -9.81 13.63 14.66
CA PRO A 23 -9.80 13.55 13.19
C PRO A 23 -9.43 14.87 12.50
N ASP A 24 -9.50 15.99 13.21
CA ASP A 24 -9.16 17.33 12.70
C ASP A 24 -7.64 17.60 12.65
N ILE A 25 -6.81 16.72 13.25
CA ILE A 25 -5.36 16.87 13.22
C ILE A 25 -4.82 16.37 11.86
N GLY A 26 -4.02 17.22 11.21
CA GLY A 26 -3.32 16.87 9.96
C GLY A 26 -2.38 15.67 10.11
N ARG A 27 -2.29 14.85 9.06
CA ARG A 27 -1.40 13.67 8.99
C ARG A 27 -0.18 13.90 8.10
N ASP A 28 0.20 15.16 7.95
CA ASP A 28 1.25 15.68 7.08
C ASP A 28 2.64 15.68 7.73
N GLU A 29 2.74 15.35 9.02
CA GLU A 29 4.02 15.18 9.70
C GLU A 29 4.86 14.06 9.04
N THR A 30 6.13 14.35 8.81
CA THR A 30 7.09 13.40 8.27
C THR A 30 7.76 12.60 9.36
N ILE A 31 8.24 11.39 9.06
CA ILE A 31 9.00 10.59 10.03
C ILE A 31 10.23 11.37 10.53
N GLY A 32 10.86 12.18 9.69
CA GLY A 32 11.99 13.00 10.08
C GLY A 32 11.67 14.04 11.16
N GLN A 33 10.48 14.65 11.09
CA GLN A 33 9.99 15.55 12.13
C GLN A 33 9.71 14.80 13.43
N PHE A 34 9.05 13.64 13.34
CA PHE A 34 8.73 12.79 14.49
C PHE A 34 9.96 12.28 15.25
N ILE A 35 10.99 11.82 14.52
CA ILE A 35 12.27 11.37 15.12
C ILE A 35 12.91 12.51 15.91
N LYS A 36 12.90 13.72 15.34
CA LYS A 36 13.49 14.91 15.93
C LYS A 36 12.74 15.37 17.18
N SER A 37 11.41 15.36 17.16
CA SER A 37 10.56 15.74 18.30
C SER A 37 10.65 14.74 19.45
N ASN A 38 10.74 13.44 19.16
CA ASN A 38 10.76 12.39 20.18
C ASN A 38 12.16 12.07 20.75
N GLY A 39 13.20 12.73 20.22
CA GLY A 39 14.58 12.58 20.68
C GLY A 39 15.15 11.18 20.43
N CYS A 40 14.85 10.60 19.26
CA CYS A 40 15.41 9.31 18.86
C CYS A 40 16.92 9.46 18.57
N SER A 41 17.75 8.52 19.04
CA SER A 41 19.19 8.59 18.79
C SER A 41 19.54 8.30 17.33
N GLU A 42 20.64 8.88 16.85
CA GLU A 42 21.16 8.61 15.51
C GLU A 42 21.50 7.13 15.32
N LEU A 43 21.98 6.47 16.38
CA LEU A 43 22.25 5.03 16.37
C LEU A 43 20.97 4.22 16.16
N PHE A 44 19.88 4.54 16.88
CA PHE A 44 18.59 3.89 16.69
C PHE A 44 18.06 4.09 15.27
N LEU A 45 18.20 5.30 14.74
CA LEU A 45 17.80 5.59 13.36
C LEU A 45 18.54 4.68 12.35
N LYS A 46 19.88 4.71 12.38
CA LYS A 46 20.75 4.02 11.41
C LYS A 46 20.76 2.51 11.55
N ALA A 47 20.64 1.99 12.77
CA ALA A 47 20.75 0.56 13.03
C ALA A 47 19.40 -0.17 13.10
N TYR A 48 18.29 0.53 13.32
CA TYR A 48 16.97 -0.08 13.50
C TYR A 48 15.94 0.44 12.51
N LEU A 49 15.62 1.74 12.56
CA LEU A 49 14.48 2.26 11.81
C LEU A 49 14.72 2.24 10.30
N ILE A 50 15.85 2.77 9.85
CA ILE A 50 16.19 2.86 8.42
C ILE A 50 16.29 1.47 7.78
N PRO A 51 17.03 0.49 8.34
CA PRO A 51 17.11 -0.83 7.74
C PRO A 51 15.75 -1.54 7.61
N ILE A 52 14.86 -1.39 8.60
CA ILE A 52 13.50 -1.95 8.54
C ILE A 52 12.71 -1.27 7.41
N CYS A 53 12.66 0.06 7.39
CA CYS A 53 11.93 0.78 6.36
C CYS A 53 12.46 0.50 4.95
N SER A 54 13.77 0.52 4.75
CA SER A 54 14.40 0.21 3.46
C SER A 54 14.14 -1.22 3.00
N SER A 55 14.00 -2.18 3.92
CA SER A 55 13.66 -3.57 3.58
C SER A 55 12.20 -3.72 3.13
N ILE A 56 11.29 -2.90 3.66
CA ILE A 56 9.85 -2.97 3.37
C ILE A 56 9.50 -2.19 2.10
N TRP A 57 9.99 -0.95 2.00
CA TRP A 57 9.63 -0.02 0.92
C TRP A 57 10.70 0.12 -0.16
N SER A 58 11.80 -0.65 -0.08
CA SER A 58 12.87 -0.66 -1.09
C SER A 58 13.39 0.75 -1.45
N CYS A 59 13.42 1.67 -0.47
CA CYS A 59 13.80 3.08 -0.68
C CYS A 59 15.08 3.47 0.09
N PRO A 60 15.87 4.43 -0.42
CA PRO A 60 17.04 4.95 0.27
C PRO A 60 16.64 5.81 1.48
N LEU A 61 17.61 6.08 2.36
CA LEU A 61 17.45 6.85 3.60
C LEU A 61 16.66 8.16 3.40
N GLU A 62 17.07 8.96 2.43
CA GLU A 62 16.47 10.26 2.15
C GLU A 62 14.98 10.12 1.78
N GLY A 63 14.61 9.00 1.14
CA GLY A 63 13.22 8.65 0.85
C GLY A 63 12.43 8.30 2.09
N VAL A 64 13.02 7.53 3.03
CA VAL A 64 12.36 7.17 4.29
C VAL A 64 11.99 8.41 5.10
N MET A 65 12.91 9.37 5.22
CA MET A 65 12.72 10.57 6.05
C MET A 65 11.58 11.49 5.57
N GLY A 66 11.23 11.42 4.29
CA GLY A 66 10.14 12.19 3.68
C GLY A 66 8.77 11.52 3.76
N PHE A 67 8.68 10.27 4.22
CA PHE A 67 7.40 9.58 4.35
C PHE A 67 6.54 10.16 5.48
N SER A 68 5.23 10.09 5.31
CA SER A 68 4.26 10.38 6.37
C SER A 68 4.53 9.49 7.57
N VAL A 69 4.66 10.10 8.74
CA VAL A 69 4.83 9.36 10.00
C VAL A 69 3.62 8.48 10.27
N TYR A 70 2.40 8.96 9.99
CA TYR A 70 1.18 8.20 10.19
C TYR A 70 1.19 6.89 9.40
N TYR A 71 1.65 6.95 8.14
CA TYR A 71 1.75 5.78 7.26
C TYR A 71 2.73 4.73 7.83
N ILE A 72 3.97 5.13 8.14
CA ILE A 72 4.99 4.20 8.68
C ILE A 72 4.53 3.60 10.00
N LEU A 73 4.07 4.44 10.92
CA LEU A 73 3.72 4.01 12.27
C LEU A 73 2.48 3.11 12.28
N SER A 74 1.49 3.42 11.45
CA SER A 74 0.32 2.55 11.27
C SER A 74 0.71 1.20 10.68
N PHE A 75 1.62 1.17 9.69
CA PHE A 75 2.16 -0.07 9.14
C PHE A 75 2.84 -0.90 10.23
N PHE A 76 3.69 -0.27 11.06
CA PHE A 76 4.39 -0.93 12.14
C PHE A 76 3.45 -1.50 13.21
N ARG A 77 2.39 -0.76 13.57
CA ARG A 77 1.32 -1.20 14.48
C ARG A 77 0.59 -2.42 13.92
N ASN A 78 0.17 -2.36 12.66
CA ASN A 78 -0.65 -3.38 12.01
C ASN A 78 0.13 -4.68 11.73
N HIS A 79 1.45 -4.59 11.52
CA HIS A 79 2.32 -5.74 11.23
C HIS A 79 3.12 -6.23 12.45
N HIS A 80 2.79 -5.74 13.66
CA HIS A 80 3.47 -6.12 14.91
C HIS A 80 4.99 -5.88 14.92
N LEU A 81 5.50 -4.98 14.07
CA LEU A 81 6.94 -4.69 13.92
C LEU A 81 7.54 -3.90 15.10
N LEU A 82 6.70 -3.49 16.06
CA LEU A 82 7.11 -2.83 17.30
C LEU A 82 7.33 -3.82 18.46
N GLN A 83 7.00 -5.11 18.29
CA GLN A 83 7.09 -6.11 19.36
C GLN A 83 8.46 -6.79 19.38
N LEU A 84 9.09 -6.86 20.54
CA LEU A 84 10.34 -7.60 20.75
C LEU A 84 10.11 -9.10 21.02
N PHE A 85 8.96 -9.45 21.58
CA PHE A 85 8.60 -10.81 21.98
C PHE A 85 7.17 -11.12 21.54
N GLY A 86 6.86 -12.41 21.36
CA GLY A 86 5.52 -12.85 20.97
C GLY A 86 5.14 -12.50 19.54
N LEU A 87 6.14 -12.35 18.65
CA LEU A 87 5.89 -12.10 17.24
C LEU A 87 5.00 -13.21 16.65
N PRO A 88 3.96 -12.84 15.87
CA PRO A 88 3.13 -13.83 15.21
C PRO A 88 4.00 -14.67 14.27
N GLN A 89 3.69 -15.96 14.19
CA GLN A 89 4.36 -16.83 13.24
C GLN A 89 4.04 -16.36 11.81
N LEU A 90 5.08 -16.01 11.05
CA LEU A 90 4.94 -15.71 9.62
C LEU A 90 4.64 -17.01 8.88
N LEU A 91 3.41 -17.14 8.41
CA LEU A 91 2.97 -18.28 7.61
C LEU A 91 3.23 -18.01 6.13
N THR A 92 3.84 -18.97 5.45
CA THR A 92 4.03 -18.93 4.00
C THR A 92 3.07 -19.89 3.32
N VAL A 93 2.49 -19.46 2.19
CA VAL A 93 1.68 -20.36 1.35
C VAL A 93 2.58 -21.46 0.80
N ARG A 94 2.17 -22.72 1.00
CA ARG A 94 2.85 -23.87 0.40
C ARG A 94 2.85 -23.70 -1.12
N TRP A 95 4.02 -23.86 -1.75
CA TRP A 95 4.25 -23.61 -3.17
C TRP A 95 4.28 -22.12 -3.59
N GLY A 96 4.45 -21.21 -2.63
CA GLY A 96 4.69 -19.78 -2.90
C GLY A 96 3.43 -18.97 -3.19
N SER A 97 3.62 -17.65 -3.34
CA SER A 97 2.54 -16.66 -3.53
C SER A 97 1.74 -16.88 -4.82
N HIS A 98 2.33 -17.44 -5.87
CA HIS A 98 1.62 -17.78 -7.11
C HIS A 98 0.43 -18.70 -6.85
N THR A 99 0.50 -19.57 -5.85
CA THR A 99 -0.59 -20.50 -5.52
C THR A 99 -1.81 -19.76 -4.96
N SER A 100 -1.61 -18.77 -4.09
CA SER A 100 -2.72 -17.95 -3.59
C SER A 100 -3.28 -17.04 -4.67
N ILE A 101 -2.41 -16.43 -5.49
CA ILE A 101 -2.83 -15.55 -6.58
C ILE A 101 -3.69 -16.31 -7.60
N ASN A 102 -3.27 -17.51 -8.00
CA ASN A 102 -4.04 -18.33 -8.94
C ASN A 102 -5.42 -18.70 -8.37
N LYS A 103 -5.51 -19.03 -7.07
CA LYS A 103 -6.82 -19.30 -6.44
C LYS A 103 -7.74 -18.08 -6.44
N VAL A 104 -7.19 -16.90 -6.17
CA VAL A 104 -7.96 -15.65 -6.22
C VAL A 104 -8.41 -15.37 -7.65
N LYS A 105 -7.52 -15.52 -8.62
CA LYS A 105 -7.83 -15.40 -10.05
C LYS A 105 -8.97 -16.33 -10.47
N ASP A 106 -8.86 -17.62 -10.16
CA ASP A 106 -9.88 -18.62 -10.50
C ASP A 106 -11.25 -18.26 -9.89
N GLU A 107 -11.28 -17.78 -8.64
CA GLU A 107 -12.52 -17.39 -7.96
C GLU A 107 -13.14 -16.13 -8.58
N LEU A 108 -12.33 -15.16 -8.96
CA LEU A 108 -12.78 -13.94 -9.64
C LEU A 108 -13.35 -14.27 -11.03
N GLU A 109 -12.69 -15.14 -11.78
CA GLU A 109 -13.17 -15.60 -13.10
C GLU A 109 -14.51 -16.35 -12.97
N LYS A 110 -14.68 -17.20 -11.96
CA LYS A 110 -15.97 -17.87 -11.66
C LYS A 110 -17.10 -16.88 -11.36
N ARG A 111 -16.78 -15.72 -10.79
CA ARG A 111 -17.74 -14.64 -10.52
C ARG A 111 -18.00 -13.74 -11.74
N GLY A 112 -17.39 -14.04 -12.89
CA GLY A 112 -17.55 -13.29 -14.13
C GLY A 112 -16.60 -12.10 -14.28
N CYS A 113 -15.56 -11.97 -13.44
CA CYS A 113 -14.53 -10.95 -13.64
C CYS A 113 -13.70 -11.27 -14.88
N GLN A 114 -13.39 -10.24 -15.67
CA GLN A 114 -12.43 -10.34 -16.76
C GLN A 114 -11.09 -9.82 -16.29
N ILE A 115 -10.13 -10.72 -16.07
CA ILE A 115 -8.77 -10.36 -15.67
C ILE A 115 -7.93 -10.17 -16.93
N ARG A 116 -7.27 -9.01 -17.03
CA ARG A 116 -6.42 -8.67 -18.18
C ARG A 116 -5.02 -8.31 -17.70
N SER A 117 -4.07 -9.20 -17.95
CA SER A 117 -2.65 -8.97 -17.72
C SER A 117 -1.96 -8.45 -18.99
N GLY A 118 -0.90 -7.66 -18.84
CA GLY A 118 -0.14 -7.13 -19.99
C GLY A 118 -0.84 -6.00 -20.73
N CYS A 119 -1.91 -5.42 -20.16
CA CYS A 119 -2.53 -4.20 -20.66
C CYS A 119 -1.88 -3.00 -19.96
N GLU A 120 -0.84 -2.43 -20.58
CA GLU A 120 -0.21 -1.20 -20.08
C GLU A 120 -1.19 -0.03 -20.16
N LEU A 121 -1.54 0.51 -19.00
CA LEU A 121 -2.42 1.67 -18.86
C LEU A 121 -1.60 2.93 -19.14
N ASN A 122 -2.01 3.68 -20.15
CA ASN A 122 -1.34 4.91 -20.57
C ASN A 122 -1.86 6.12 -19.79
N SER A 123 -3.19 6.26 -19.76
CA SER A 123 -3.82 7.38 -19.07
C SER A 123 -5.22 7.02 -18.57
N VAL A 124 -5.66 7.80 -17.58
CA VAL A 124 -7.01 7.77 -17.03
C VAL A 124 -7.56 9.20 -17.13
N SER A 125 -8.76 9.36 -17.69
CA SER A 125 -9.43 10.67 -17.73
C SER A 125 -10.87 10.55 -17.27
N THR A 126 -11.37 11.57 -16.59
CA THR A 126 -12.77 11.65 -16.18
C THR A 126 -13.48 12.69 -17.05
N ASP A 127 -14.69 12.40 -17.52
CA ASP A 127 -15.50 13.38 -18.25
C ASP A 127 -16.42 14.21 -17.34
N GLU A 128 -17.13 15.17 -17.93
CA GLU A 128 -18.05 16.08 -17.23
C GLU A 128 -19.25 15.36 -16.58
N GLU A 129 -19.54 14.13 -17.00
CA GLU A 129 -20.59 13.28 -16.42
C GLU A 129 -20.07 12.37 -15.30
N GLY A 130 -18.77 12.43 -15.00
CA GLY A 130 -18.11 11.62 -13.96
C GLY A 130 -17.70 10.21 -14.41
N LEU A 131 -17.74 9.92 -15.72
CA LEU A 131 -17.29 8.64 -16.26
C LEU A 131 -15.77 8.64 -16.42
N VAL A 132 -15.15 7.52 -16.06
CA VAL A 132 -13.69 7.35 -16.12
C VAL A 132 -13.31 6.48 -17.30
N TRP A 133 -12.42 7.01 -18.12
CA TRP A 133 -11.91 6.44 -19.35
C TRP A 133 -10.48 5.93 -19.14
N PHE A 134 -10.22 4.69 -19.55
CA PHE A 134 -8.90 4.05 -19.48
C PHE A 134 -8.33 3.86 -20.88
N TYR A 135 -7.13 4.37 -21.13
CA TYR A 135 -6.43 4.23 -22.41
C TYR A 135 -5.31 3.20 -22.31
N PHE A 136 -5.32 2.17 -23.15
CA PHE A 136 -4.34 1.08 -23.13
C PHE A 136 -3.46 1.08 -24.38
N TRP A 137 -2.15 0.87 -24.23
CA TRP A 137 -1.17 0.92 -25.33
C TRP A 137 -1.44 -0.08 -26.46
N LEU A 138 -1.91 -1.27 -26.12
CA LEU A 138 -2.09 -2.39 -27.05
C LEU A 138 -3.48 -2.47 -27.67
N VAL A 139 -4.41 -1.62 -27.23
CA VAL A 139 -5.80 -1.74 -27.65
C VAL A 139 -6.36 -0.35 -27.91
N SER A 140 -6.55 0.00 -29.18
CA SER A 140 -7.41 1.13 -29.61
C SER A 140 -8.90 0.84 -29.33
N ARG A 141 -9.21 0.26 -28.18
CA ARG A 141 -10.57 -0.03 -27.72
C ARG A 141 -10.77 0.61 -26.37
N VAL A 142 -11.79 1.43 -26.34
CA VAL A 142 -12.27 2.09 -25.15
C VAL A 142 -13.25 1.14 -24.44
N HIS A 143 -13.04 0.92 -23.15
CA HIS A 143 -13.86 0.03 -22.34
C HIS A 143 -14.76 0.84 -21.40
N ARG A 144 -16.08 0.72 -21.58
CA ARG A 144 -17.06 1.23 -20.62
C ARG A 144 -17.18 0.24 -19.45
N ALA A 145 -17.09 0.74 -18.23
CA ALA A 145 -17.39 0.03 -17.00
C ALA A 145 -18.24 0.93 -16.10
N ASP A 146 -19.25 0.35 -15.44
CA ASP A 146 -20.10 1.11 -14.51
C ASP A 146 -19.39 1.35 -13.16
N TYR A 147 -18.43 0.48 -12.82
CA TYR A 147 -17.52 0.62 -11.68
C TYR A 147 -16.14 0.06 -12.04
N PHE A 148 -15.09 0.71 -11.56
CA PHE A 148 -13.71 0.26 -11.69
C PHE A 148 -13.05 0.27 -10.31
N ILE A 149 -12.22 -0.73 -10.04
CA ILE A 149 -11.33 -0.74 -8.86
C ILE A 149 -9.91 -0.61 -9.40
N ILE A 150 -9.31 0.56 -9.22
CA ILE A 150 -7.89 0.75 -9.48
C ILE A 150 -7.17 0.35 -8.18
N ILE A 151 -6.46 -0.78 -8.23
CA ILE A 151 -5.46 -1.08 -7.21
C ILE A 151 -4.15 -0.51 -7.74
N VAL A 152 -3.92 0.77 -7.44
CA VAL A 152 -2.61 1.40 -7.58
C VAL A 152 -1.95 1.40 -6.22
N ASP A 153 -0.65 1.14 -6.21
CA ASP A 153 0.18 1.54 -5.07
C ASP A 153 0.03 3.07 -4.92
N GLU A 154 -0.23 3.55 -3.70
CA GLU A 154 -0.53 4.95 -3.38
C GLU A 154 0.59 5.91 -3.84
N HIS A 155 1.77 5.36 -4.18
CA HIS A 155 2.90 6.08 -4.74
C HIS A 155 2.96 6.20 -6.27
N ILE A 156 2.07 5.56 -7.05
CA ILE A 156 2.01 5.76 -8.51
C ILE A 156 1.15 6.99 -8.81
N SER A 157 1.68 8.16 -8.46
CA SER A 157 1.32 9.39 -9.14
C SER A 157 1.83 9.32 -10.57
N VAL A 158 1.02 9.79 -11.51
CA VAL A 158 1.28 9.86 -12.95
C VAL A 158 2.69 10.45 -13.20
N GLY A 159 3.67 9.58 -13.49
CA GLY A 159 5.01 9.97 -13.95
C GLY A 159 6.17 9.76 -12.98
N LYS A 160 6.62 8.50 -12.78
CA LYS A 160 8.04 8.06 -12.86
C LYS A 160 8.20 6.61 -12.37
N TRP A 161 8.98 5.83 -13.11
CA TRP A 161 9.38 4.42 -12.90
C TRP A 161 10.24 4.25 -11.61
N ILE A 162 10.47 3.08 -10.96
CA ILE A 162 10.76 1.68 -11.37
C ILE A 162 10.47 0.78 -10.13
N GLY A 163 9.90 -0.42 -10.31
CA GLY A 163 9.98 -1.49 -9.30
C GLY A 163 8.82 -2.49 -9.36
N TYR A 164 9.11 -3.74 -9.74
CA TYR A 164 8.23 -4.91 -9.86
C TYR A 164 7.02 -4.95 -8.90
N TYR A 165 5.86 -4.43 -9.32
CA TYR A 165 4.57 -4.82 -8.76
C TYR A 165 3.55 -4.99 -9.89
N LEU A 166 2.95 -6.18 -9.95
CA LEU A 166 1.92 -6.52 -10.92
C LEU A 166 0.76 -5.52 -10.79
N MET A 167 0.58 -4.68 -11.81
CA MET A 167 -0.70 -4.05 -12.06
C MET A 167 -1.67 -5.11 -12.60
N GLU A 168 -2.54 -5.64 -11.73
CA GLU A 168 -3.72 -6.38 -12.17
C GLU A 168 -4.93 -5.43 -12.14
N ILE A 169 -5.40 -5.04 -13.32
CA ILE A 169 -6.65 -4.28 -13.46
C ILE A 169 -7.80 -5.27 -13.47
N TYR A 170 -8.68 -5.18 -12.47
CA TYR A 170 -9.88 -6.00 -12.37
C TYR A 170 -11.06 -5.26 -13.02
N LEU A 171 -11.51 -5.74 -14.18
CA LEU A 171 -12.75 -5.29 -14.80
C LEU A 171 -13.88 -6.25 -14.40
N MET A 172 -14.76 -5.81 -13.51
CA MET A 172 -16.01 -6.53 -13.21
C MET A 172 -17.03 -6.27 -14.33
N LYS A 173 -17.52 -7.32 -14.98
CA LYS A 173 -18.75 -7.28 -15.80
C LYS A 173 -19.81 -8.14 -15.12
N ARG A 174 -21.03 -7.61 -14.98
CA ARG A 174 -22.17 -8.39 -14.46
C ARG A 174 -22.38 -9.65 -15.31
N PRO A 175 -22.78 -10.79 -14.69
CA PRO A 175 -23.44 -11.84 -15.43
C PRO A 175 -24.81 -11.32 -15.89
N LEU A 176 -25.08 -11.42 -17.19
CA LEU A 176 -26.44 -11.29 -17.73
C LEU A 176 -27.25 -12.49 -17.22
N SER A 177 -28.10 -12.27 -16.22
CA SER A 177 -29.16 -13.21 -15.88
C SER A 177 -30.50 -12.48 -15.75
N LEU A 178 -31.27 -12.62 -16.82
CA LEU A 178 -32.73 -12.81 -16.89
C LEU A 178 -33.65 -11.64 -16.51
N CYS A 179 -34.43 -11.24 -17.53
CA CYS A 179 -35.80 -10.77 -17.40
C CYS A 179 -36.56 -11.54 -16.30
N VAL A 180 -37.19 -10.81 -15.38
CA VAL A 180 -38.66 -10.72 -15.28
C VAL A 180 -39.00 -9.28 -14.96
#